data_AF-A0A6N4WAS5-F1
#
_entry.id   AF-A0A6N4WAS5-F1
#
_cell.length_a   1.000
_cell.length_b   1.000
_cell.length_c   1.000
_cell.angle_alpha   90.00
_cell.angle_beta   90.00
_cell.angle_gamma   90.00
#
_symmetry.space_group_name_H-M   'P 1'
#
loop_
_entity.id
_entity.type
_entity.pdbx_description
1 polymer ?
#
loop_
_entity_poly.entity_id
_entity_poly.type
_entity_poly.pdbx_seq_one_letter_code
_entity_poly.pdbx_strand_id
1 'polypeptide(L)'
;MTQPQGIGGSAAADHDADESRLQRLSFLASALAARPIDVTYAANGRARTDGRSIFVAAEADWKTSRKQVLVHAALLAGGMTAEQLRPLRRRREGLQRYFLLQILCAAAAPTVEGAIIQRGVDDLPTGVLPPHGPADVMRRALSVEDLPAAPACWGTIDVRLLRSAGAVADPAAGRPAASALSDMLDEDQGQCLELDDGGSEPDGLFDSPTGSGFLRRLFQNVAGVQRARTTDSPEGAESSAGSAMRGRLTGAVRPATSWRGGRGRAADPPGLSRLQYPEWDHVSQTFKADWCHVVATSATDCPVISGGEVAGGITAATLVPRLLRALSTVGMRSIPVGRLSDGPELDIDAAIDAIVDPGADQDAVYSRALPRYRDLAILVLLDASASTKDPSSAGGMVFSLQAQLAWAVIAATTRLGCRTSAMAFQGMGRKSVKLSSLKDFDSVREAQFLRRIAEVEPGGYTRTGAAVRHGTHVLSTRSGASRALLVVITDGLPYDIGYTDDYARADTAHALAEARASGIGCVCLSVGSDNPNAELARVFGGSTTAILPDSSELPEMARRLFIDALKGADLRRRLAH
;
A
#
# COMPACT_ATOMS: atom_id res chain seq x y z
N MET A 1 -41.23 42.60 28.24
CA MET A 1 -40.94 41.16 28.05
C MET A 1 -39.67 41.07 27.21
N THR A 2 -38.54 40.88 27.88
CA THR A 2 -37.22 40.79 27.25
C THR A 2 -36.51 39.62 27.93
N GLN A 3 -36.36 38.52 27.21
CA GLN A 3 -35.46 37.43 27.59
C GLN A 3 -34.18 37.53 26.74
N PRO A 4 -33.00 37.21 27.31
CA PRO A 4 -31.75 37.15 26.58
C PRO A 4 -31.52 35.76 25.97
N GLN A 5 -30.88 35.73 24.80
CA GLN A 5 -30.34 34.52 24.19
C GLN A 5 -28.94 34.22 24.76
N GLY A 6 -28.63 32.94 25.00
CA GLY A 6 -27.33 32.49 25.48
C GLY A 6 -26.90 31.14 24.89
N ILE A 7 -25.87 31.21 24.03
CA ILE A 7 -24.66 30.37 23.90
C ILE A 7 -24.84 28.84 23.88
N GLY A 8 -24.64 28.22 22.70
CA GLY A 8 -24.59 26.76 22.55
C GLY A 8 -23.86 26.24 21.30
N GLY A 9 -22.86 26.96 20.76
CA GLY A 9 -22.22 26.62 19.48
C GLY A 9 -20.72 26.26 19.49
N SER A 10 -19.98 26.50 20.58
CA SER A 10 -18.50 26.44 20.55
C SER A 10 -17.89 25.07 20.92
N ALA A 11 -18.60 24.20 21.62
CA ALA A 11 -17.97 23.03 22.26
C ALA A 11 -17.80 21.80 21.35
N ALA A 12 -18.56 21.69 20.25
CA ALA A 12 -18.54 20.50 19.39
C ALA A 12 -17.40 20.53 18.35
N ALA A 13 -17.06 21.70 17.83
CA ALA A 13 -15.99 21.86 16.83
C ALA A 13 -14.58 21.71 17.45
N ASP A 14 -14.39 22.18 18.69
CA ASP A 14 -13.12 22.00 19.42
C ASP A 14 -12.88 20.53 19.80
N HIS A 15 -13.94 19.74 20.01
CA HIS A 15 -13.81 18.34 20.40
C HIS A 15 -13.26 17.45 19.27
N ASP A 16 -13.72 17.65 18.03
CA ASP A 16 -13.22 16.92 16.84
C ASP A 16 -11.75 17.28 16.51
N ALA A 17 -11.37 18.54 16.70
CA ALA A 17 -10.00 19.00 16.50
C ALA A 17 -9.04 18.41 17.55
N ASP A 18 -9.47 18.35 18.81
CA ASP A 18 -8.70 17.74 19.91
C ASP A 18 -8.56 16.22 19.76
N GLU A 19 -9.59 15.53 19.29
CA GLU A 19 -9.53 14.10 19.03
C GLU A 19 -8.58 13.78 17.87
N SER A 20 -8.64 14.55 16.77
CA SER A 20 -7.68 14.44 15.66
C SER A 20 -6.24 14.70 16.11
N ARG A 21 -6.03 15.65 17.03
CA ARG A 21 -4.73 15.97 17.60
C ARG A 21 -4.15 14.82 18.42
N LEU A 22 -4.94 14.23 19.32
CA LEU A 22 -4.50 13.10 20.15
C LEU A 22 -4.21 11.85 19.31
N GLN A 23 -4.99 11.60 18.26
CA GLN A 23 -4.74 10.49 17.32
C GLN A 23 -3.38 10.63 16.60
N ARG A 24 -3.03 11.84 16.13
CA ARG A 24 -1.72 12.10 15.51
C ARG A 24 -0.56 11.86 16.49
N LEU A 25 -0.74 12.27 17.74
CA LEU A 25 0.26 12.06 18.79
C LEU A 25 0.38 10.57 19.16
N SER A 26 -0.73 9.84 19.21
CA SER A 26 -0.74 8.38 19.44
C SER A 26 -0.01 7.62 18.34
N PHE A 27 -0.19 8.03 17.08
CA PHE A 27 0.55 7.46 15.96
C PHE A 27 2.06 7.69 16.09
N LEU A 28 2.48 8.92 16.40
CA LEU A 28 3.89 9.27 16.65
C LEU A 28 4.49 8.44 17.80
N ALA A 29 3.75 8.32 18.91
CA ALA A 29 4.15 7.53 20.07
C ALA A 29 4.35 6.05 19.70
N SER A 30 3.39 5.50 18.96
CA SER A 30 3.38 4.09 18.57
C SER A 30 4.52 3.77 17.61
N ALA A 31 4.83 4.69 16.70
CA ALA A 31 5.93 4.56 15.76
C ALA A 31 7.30 4.56 16.47
N LEU A 32 7.51 5.50 17.39
CA LEU A 32 8.78 5.61 18.11
C LEU A 32 9.01 4.46 19.10
N ALA A 33 7.95 3.93 19.69
CA ALA A 33 8.03 2.82 20.65
C ALA A 33 7.88 1.43 20.03
N ALA A 34 7.67 1.34 18.71
CA ALA A 34 7.44 0.10 17.97
C ALA A 34 6.33 -0.80 18.58
N ARG A 35 5.29 -0.17 19.15
CA ARG A 35 4.11 -0.85 19.72
C ARG A 35 2.94 0.12 19.82
N PRO A 36 1.68 -0.35 19.82
CA PRO A 36 0.54 0.55 20.02
C PRO A 36 0.60 1.30 21.35
N ILE A 37 0.53 2.63 21.30
CA ILE A 37 0.51 3.53 22.46
C ILE A 37 -0.63 4.53 22.31
N ASP A 38 -1.56 4.51 23.25
CA ASP A 38 -2.59 5.55 23.36
C ASP A 38 -2.03 6.83 23.98
N VAL A 39 -2.41 7.96 23.39
CA VAL A 39 -2.10 9.31 23.92
C VAL A 39 -3.40 9.99 24.32
N THR A 40 -3.46 10.46 25.57
CA THR A 40 -4.63 11.16 26.13
C THR A 40 -4.22 12.39 26.92
N TYR A 41 -5.17 13.26 27.28
CA TYR A 41 -4.89 14.42 28.11
C TYR A 41 -4.72 14.05 29.59
N ALA A 42 -3.74 14.66 30.24
CA ALA A 42 -3.46 14.47 31.66
C ALA A 42 -4.44 15.27 32.52
N ALA A 43 -5.16 14.59 33.41
CA ALA A 43 -6.12 15.21 34.33
C ALA A 43 -5.51 16.27 35.29
N ASN A 44 -4.19 16.24 35.51
CA ASN A 44 -3.46 17.17 36.37
C ASN A 44 -2.62 18.19 35.59
N GLY A 45 -2.82 18.30 34.27
CA GLY A 45 -2.12 19.26 33.41
C GLY A 45 -0.62 18.99 33.21
N ARG A 46 -0.08 17.86 33.66
CA ARG A 46 1.35 17.51 33.52
C ARG A 46 1.54 16.25 32.71
N ALA A 47 2.47 16.30 31.76
CA ALA A 47 2.82 15.13 30.98
C ALA A 47 3.40 14.00 31.84
N ARG A 48 2.98 12.78 31.54
CA ARG A 48 3.41 11.57 32.24
C ARG A 48 3.17 10.32 31.41
N THR A 49 3.75 9.20 31.84
CA THR A 49 3.43 7.87 31.30
C THR A 49 3.21 6.87 32.43
N ASP A 50 2.34 5.88 32.18
CA ASP A 50 2.04 4.75 33.06
C ASP A 50 2.69 3.43 32.58
N GLY A 51 3.54 3.50 31.56
CA GLY A 51 4.20 2.32 30.99
C GLY A 51 3.44 1.66 29.82
N ARG A 52 2.19 2.06 29.55
CA ARG A 52 1.39 1.60 28.39
C ARG A 52 0.89 2.76 27.53
N SER A 53 0.49 3.85 28.17
CA SER A 53 -0.07 5.04 27.54
C SER A 53 0.76 6.28 27.92
N ILE A 54 0.60 7.33 27.12
CA ILE A 54 1.21 8.64 27.37
C ILE A 54 0.09 9.64 27.64
N PHE A 55 0.26 10.44 28.69
CA PHE A 55 -0.63 11.52 29.05
C PHE A 55 0.08 12.84 28.76
N VAL A 56 -0.50 13.70 27.91
CA VAL A 56 0.05 15.02 27.57
C VAL A 56 -0.69 16.13 28.31
N ALA A 57 -0.03 17.27 28.54
CA ALA A 57 -0.70 18.40 29.19
C ALA A 57 -1.80 18.98 28.29
N ALA A 58 -3.01 19.18 28.82
CA ALA A 58 -4.16 19.68 28.06
C ALA A 58 -3.95 21.10 27.52
N GLU A 59 -3.31 21.96 28.30
CA GLU A 59 -3.06 23.37 27.96
C GLU A 59 -1.77 23.56 27.14
N ALA A 60 -1.05 22.48 26.80
CA ALA A 60 0.16 22.60 26.01
C ALA A 60 -0.17 22.99 24.56
N ASP A 61 0.68 23.80 23.94
CA ASP A 61 0.66 24.02 22.50
C ASP A 61 1.11 22.74 21.75
N TRP A 62 0.89 22.70 20.43
CA TRP A 62 1.22 21.54 19.61
C TRP A 62 2.71 21.13 19.73
N LYS A 63 3.61 22.12 19.72
CA LYS A 63 5.06 21.88 19.83
C LYS A 63 5.40 21.22 21.17
N THR A 64 4.82 21.69 22.27
CA THR A 64 5.05 21.13 23.60
C THR A 64 4.44 19.74 23.75
N SER A 65 3.21 19.49 23.27
CA SER A 65 2.62 18.14 23.30
C SER A 65 3.41 17.14 22.45
N ARG A 66 3.89 17.57 21.29
CA ARG A 66 4.75 16.73 20.42
C ARG A 66 6.06 16.38 21.14
N LYS A 67 6.72 17.35 21.77
CA LYS A 67 7.92 17.10 22.59
C LYS A 67 7.65 16.10 23.71
N GLN A 68 6.57 16.30 24.47
CA GLN A 68 6.13 15.40 25.55
C GLN A 68 5.94 13.96 25.05
N VAL A 69 5.34 13.78 23.88
CA VAL A 69 5.19 12.46 23.29
C VAL A 69 6.53 11.85 22.87
N LEU A 70 7.41 12.60 22.22
CA LEU A 70 8.73 12.09 21.80
C LEU A 70 9.55 11.58 22.99
N VAL A 71 9.63 12.36 24.08
CA VAL A 71 10.41 11.98 25.27
C VAL A 71 9.81 10.80 26.01
N HIS A 72 8.48 10.71 26.12
CA HIS A 72 7.81 9.61 26.79
C HIS A 72 7.79 8.33 25.93
N ALA A 73 7.67 8.44 24.60
CA ALA A 73 7.74 7.27 23.73
C ALA A 73 9.18 6.71 23.66
N ALA A 74 10.21 7.55 23.66
CA ALA A 74 11.61 7.12 23.77
C ALA A 74 11.88 6.38 25.08
N LEU A 75 11.30 6.85 26.19
CA LEU A 75 11.35 6.17 27.48
C LEU A 75 10.70 4.77 27.41
N LEU A 76 9.57 4.63 26.72
CA LEU A 76 8.85 3.36 26.58
C LEU A 76 9.57 2.38 25.63
N ALA A 77 10.17 2.89 24.55
CA ALA A 77 11.01 2.12 23.63
C ALA A 77 12.21 1.48 24.35
N GLY A 78 12.75 2.16 25.37
CA GLY A 78 13.84 1.68 26.21
C GLY A 78 13.53 0.48 27.11
N GLY A 79 12.29 -0.02 27.10
CA GLY A 79 11.92 -1.24 27.84
C GLY A 79 11.81 -1.07 29.36
N MET A 80 11.43 0.13 29.82
CA MET A 80 11.31 0.48 31.25
C MET A 80 10.30 -0.43 31.97
N THR A 81 10.76 -1.16 33.00
CA THR A 81 9.88 -1.96 33.87
C THR A 81 9.78 -1.39 35.29
N ALA A 82 8.66 -1.68 35.96
CA ALA A 82 8.45 -1.29 37.37
C ALA A 82 9.51 -1.90 38.31
N GLU A 83 10.05 -3.07 37.96
CA GLU A 83 11.11 -3.75 38.71
C GLU A 83 12.46 -3.03 38.56
N GLN A 84 12.83 -2.62 37.34
CA GLN A 84 14.05 -1.84 37.08
C GLN A 84 14.05 -0.50 37.82
N LEU A 85 12.89 0.13 37.97
CA LEU A 85 12.77 1.42 38.67
C LEU A 85 12.59 1.30 40.20
N ARG A 86 12.54 0.08 40.73
CA ARG A 86 12.38 -0.16 42.19
C ARG A 86 13.44 0.57 43.05
N PRO A 87 14.73 0.64 42.68
CA PRO A 87 15.75 1.38 43.45
C PRO A 87 15.51 2.90 43.47
N LEU A 88 14.84 3.44 42.45
CA LEU A 88 14.62 4.88 42.26
C LEU A 88 13.24 5.35 42.77
N ARG A 89 12.32 4.42 43.08
CA ARG A 89 10.93 4.72 43.43
C ARG A 89 10.73 5.73 44.57
N ARG A 90 11.66 5.81 45.52
CA ARG A 90 11.61 6.75 46.67
C ARG A 90 12.51 7.98 46.48
N ARG A 91 13.24 8.08 45.36
CA ARG A 91 14.22 9.14 45.06
C ARG A 91 13.76 9.93 43.84
N ARG A 92 13.04 11.03 44.09
CA ARG A 92 12.49 11.87 43.00
C ARG A 92 13.58 12.37 42.05
N GLU A 93 14.71 12.80 42.58
CA GLU A 93 15.88 13.22 41.79
C GLU A 93 16.45 12.06 40.97
N GLY A 94 16.56 10.87 41.55
CA GLY A 94 17.02 9.68 40.85
C GLY A 94 16.14 9.31 39.65
N LEU A 95 14.82 9.47 39.76
CA LEU A 95 13.87 9.25 38.65
C LEU A 95 14.01 10.31 37.55
N GLN A 96 14.23 11.57 37.92
CA GLN A 96 14.46 12.64 36.94
C GLN A 96 15.80 12.45 36.21
N ARG A 97 16.84 12.01 36.92
CA ARG A 97 18.14 11.65 36.33
C ARG A 97 18.01 10.47 35.37
N TYR A 98 17.28 9.42 35.77
CA TYR A 98 16.99 8.28 34.89
C TYR A 98 16.24 8.73 33.63
N PHE A 99 15.20 9.56 33.79
CA PHE A 99 14.41 10.06 32.65
C PHE A 99 15.28 10.82 31.66
N LEU A 100 16.11 11.75 32.14
CA LEU A 100 17.05 12.51 31.33
C LEU A 100 18.05 11.61 30.59
N LEU A 101 18.73 10.74 31.32
CA LEU A 101 19.78 9.87 30.78
C LEU A 101 19.22 8.88 29.76
N GLN A 102 18.00 8.38 29.95
CA GLN A 102 17.35 7.49 28.99
C GLN A 102 17.03 8.22 27.67
N ILE A 103 16.55 9.47 27.74
CA ILE A 103 16.29 10.27 26.53
C ILE A 103 17.60 10.60 25.81
N LEU A 104 18.66 10.96 26.54
CA LEU A 104 19.98 11.21 25.95
C LEU A 104 20.56 9.94 25.31
N CYS A 105 20.39 8.78 25.96
CA CYS A 105 20.78 7.49 25.40
C CYS A 105 20.01 7.17 24.11
N ALA A 106 18.69 7.43 24.09
CA ALA A 106 17.86 7.21 22.90
C ALA A 106 18.21 8.20 21.77
N ALA A 107 18.43 9.46 22.09
CA ALA A 107 18.83 10.50 21.13
C ALA A 107 20.21 10.21 20.51
N ALA A 108 21.15 9.64 21.27
CA ALA A 108 22.49 9.33 20.78
C ALA A 108 22.60 8.01 20.00
N ALA A 109 21.54 7.19 19.98
CA ALA A 109 21.53 5.95 19.22
C ALA A 109 21.66 6.24 17.71
N PRO A 110 22.50 5.51 16.96
CA PRO A 110 22.67 5.68 15.52
C PRO A 110 21.50 5.06 14.74
N THR A 111 20.27 5.37 15.16
CA THR A 111 19.03 4.89 14.59
C THR A 111 18.17 6.08 14.15
N VAL A 112 17.14 5.82 13.34
CA VAL A 112 16.29 6.91 12.85
C VAL A 112 15.46 7.52 13.98
N GLU A 113 15.06 6.72 14.95
CA GLU A 113 14.39 7.15 16.18
C GLU A 113 15.27 8.14 16.95
N GLY A 114 16.57 7.86 17.06
CA GLY A 114 17.53 8.78 17.68
C GLY A 114 17.62 10.12 16.95
N ALA A 115 17.68 10.09 15.62
CA ALA A 115 17.69 11.31 14.79
C ALA A 115 16.38 12.12 14.92
N ILE A 116 15.23 11.46 15.06
CA ILE A 116 13.93 12.11 15.27
C ILE A 116 13.88 12.78 16.64
N ILE A 117 14.39 12.13 17.69
CA ILE A 117 14.47 12.72 19.03
C ILE A 117 15.40 13.93 18.99
N GLN A 118 16.58 13.84 18.37
CA GLN A 118 17.51 14.97 18.25
C GLN A 118 16.92 16.18 17.52
N ARG A 119 16.12 15.96 16.47
CA ARG A 119 15.48 17.05 15.71
C ARG A 119 14.19 17.56 16.35
N GLY A 120 13.47 16.69 17.05
CA GLY A 120 12.15 16.96 17.59
C GLY A 120 12.14 17.48 19.02
N VAL A 121 13.24 17.33 19.75
CA VAL A 121 13.44 17.81 21.12
C VAL A 121 14.59 18.83 21.09
N ASP A 122 14.23 20.10 20.97
CA ASP A 122 15.13 21.24 20.81
C ASP A 122 15.86 21.66 22.11
N ASP A 123 15.39 21.16 23.26
CA ASP A 123 15.89 21.47 24.60
C ASP A 123 16.70 20.31 25.23
N LEU A 124 17.27 19.43 24.40
CA LEU A 124 18.21 18.41 24.85
C LEU A 124 19.46 19.07 25.47
N PRO A 125 19.87 18.69 26.71
CA PRO A 125 21.03 19.29 27.35
C PRO A 125 22.31 19.02 26.56
N THR A 126 23.05 20.08 26.23
CA THR A 126 24.38 20.01 25.63
C THR A 126 25.45 19.85 26.70
N GLY A 127 26.45 18.98 26.47
CA GLY A 127 27.59 18.81 27.38
C GLY A 127 27.49 17.60 28.34
N VAL A 128 26.38 16.87 28.33
CA VAL A 128 26.27 15.58 29.03
C VAL A 128 26.65 14.46 28.07
N LEU A 129 27.65 13.65 28.41
CA LEU A 129 28.00 12.46 27.63
C LEU A 129 26.81 11.49 27.59
N PRO A 130 26.37 11.00 26.42
CA PRO A 130 25.26 10.06 26.35
C PRO A 130 25.67 8.69 26.93
N PRO A 131 24.79 8.01 27.69
CA PRO A 131 25.07 6.68 28.23
C PRO A 131 25.27 5.62 27.13
N HIS A 132 26.08 4.61 27.39
CA HIS A 132 26.35 3.50 26.45
C HIS A 132 25.35 2.34 26.54
N GLY A 133 24.19 2.54 27.17
CA GLY A 133 23.11 1.56 27.26
C GLY A 133 22.37 1.55 28.61
N PRO A 134 21.36 0.66 28.77
CA PRO A 134 20.46 0.68 29.93
C PRO A 134 21.13 0.50 31.30
N ALA A 135 22.19 -0.30 31.35
CA ALA A 135 22.96 -0.51 32.58
C ALA A 135 23.74 0.75 33.00
N ASP A 136 24.26 1.51 32.03
CA ASP A 136 24.96 2.77 32.27
C ASP A 136 24.00 3.88 32.71
N VAL A 137 22.82 3.95 32.07
CA VAL A 137 21.71 4.84 32.48
C VAL A 137 21.38 4.62 33.95
N MET A 138 21.18 3.37 34.39
CA MET A 138 20.84 3.07 35.78
C MET A 138 21.97 3.42 36.76
N ARG A 139 23.22 3.10 36.40
CA ARG A 139 24.40 3.42 37.22
C ARG A 139 24.55 4.92 37.44
N ARG A 140 24.40 5.74 36.39
CA ARG A 140 24.51 7.21 36.46
C ARG A 140 23.29 7.87 37.10
N ALA A 141 22.10 7.28 36.95
CA ALA A 141 20.91 7.72 37.67
C ALA A 141 21.05 7.56 39.20
N LEU A 142 21.77 6.52 39.65
CA LEU A 142 22.04 6.23 41.07
C LEU A 142 23.32 6.92 41.61
N SER A 143 24.13 7.55 40.75
CA SER A 143 25.38 8.20 41.13
C SER A 143 25.16 9.61 41.70
N VAL A 144 26.24 10.20 42.21
CA VAL A 144 26.30 11.60 42.68
C VAL A 144 26.82 12.54 41.58
N GLU A 145 26.80 12.10 40.31
CA GLU A 145 27.26 12.92 39.18
C GLU A 145 26.46 14.22 39.08
N ASP A 146 27.09 15.34 38.76
CA ASP A 146 26.35 16.59 38.55
C ASP A 146 25.70 16.57 37.15
N LEU A 147 24.36 16.53 37.11
CA LEU A 147 23.57 16.43 35.88
C LEU A 147 22.56 17.58 35.85
N PRO A 148 22.35 18.23 34.69
CA PRO A 148 21.33 19.25 34.55
C PRO A 148 19.93 18.65 34.83
N ALA A 149 19.00 19.48 35.30
CA ALA A 149 17.62 19.05 35.46
C ALA A 149 16.97 18.83 34.09
N ALA A 150 16.14 17.79 33.96
CA ALA A 150 15.30 17.61 32.78
C ALA A 150 14.34 18.81 32.64
N PRO A 151 14.14 19.37 31.42
CA PRO A 151 13.19 20.44 31.19
C PRO A 151 11.80 20.14 31.76
N ALA A 152 11.19 21.12 32.42
CA ALA A 152 9.90 20.94 33.10
C ALA A 152 8.75 20.57 32.13
N CYS A 153 8.86 21.00 30.87
CA CYS A 153 7.89 20.71 29.81
C CYS A 153 7.86 19.23 29.41
N TRP A 154 8.92 18.45 29.69
CA TRP A 154 9.00 17.02 29.36
C TRP A 154 8.09 16.14 30.21
N GLY A 155 7.64 16.63 31.38
CA GLY A 155 6.80 15.87 32.28
C GLY A 155 7.57 14.97 33.26
N THR A 156 6.91 13.93 33.76
CA THR A 156 7.46 13.06 34.82
C THR A 156 7.10 11.59 34.63
N ILE A 157 7.88 10.69 35.23
CA ILE A 157 7.55 9.26 35.30
C ILE A 157 6.71 9.01 36.55
N ASP A 158 5.47 8.53 36.40
CA ASP A 158 4.61 8.19 37.53
C ASP A 158 4.77 6.72 37.92
N VAL A 159 5.74 6.44 38.80
CA VAL A 159 6.08 5.08 39.24
C VAL A 159 4.93 4.37 39.97
N ARG A 160 3.91 5.10 40.45
CA ARG A 160 2.74 4.49 41.10
C ARG A 160 1.75 3.91 40.09
N LEU A 161 1.73 4.49 38.88
CA LEU A 161 0.87 4.06 37.78
C LEU A 161 1.57 3.04 36.87
N LEU A 162 2.89 2.88 36.99
CA LEU A 162 3.64 1.79 36.33
C LEU A 162 3.11 0.43 36.78
N ARG A 163 2.15 -0.10 36.02
CA ARG A 163 1.67 -1.46 36.19
C ARG A 163 2.80 -2.41 35.84
N SER A 164 2.90 -3.55 36.52
CA SER A 164 3.80 -4.63 36.12
C SER A 164 3.47 -5.00 34.68
N ALA A 165 4.29 -4.55 33.73
CA ALA A 165 4.18 -4.98 32.35
C ALA A 165 4.49 -6.48 32.33
N GLY A 166 3.44 -7.30 32.36
CA GLY A 166 3.57 -8.71 32.02
C GLY A 166 4.18 -8.80 30.63
N ALA A 167 5.15 -9.70 30.48
CA ALA A 167 5.94 -9.96 29.28
C ALA A 167 5.24 -9.52 27.98
N VAL A 168 5.77 -8.49 27.33
CA VAL A 168 5.34 -8.05 26.00
C VAL A 168 6.36 -8.53 24.99
N ALA A 169 5.83 -9.02 23.87
CA ALA A 169 6.47 -9.70 22.76
C ALA A 169 7.77 -9.05 22.25
N ASP A 170 8.60 -9.93 21.69
CA ASP A 170 9.87 -9.70 21.01
C ASP A 170 9.87 -8.40 20.16
N PRO A 171 10.86 -7.48 20.30
CA PRO A 171 10.96 -6.20 19.57
C PRO A 171 11.18 -6.32 18.04
N ALA A 172 10.87 -7.48 17.46
CA ALA A 172 10.97 -7.79 16.03
C ALA A 172 9.63 -7.73 15.27
N ALA A 173 8.50 -7.48 15.94
CA ALA A 173 7.19 -7.37 15.29
C ALA A 173 6.80 -5.91 15.00
N GLY A 174 6.84 -5.52 13.72
CA GLY A 174 6.15 -4.34 13.20
C GLY A 174 6.82 -2.99 13.47
N ARG A 175 7.91 -2.70 12.76
CA ARG A 175 8.49 -1.34 12.71
C ARG A 175 7.84 -0.51 11.59
N PRO A 176 7.19 0.62 11.87
CA PRO A 176 6.97 1.63 10.83
C PRO A 176 8.32 2.27 10.50
N ALA A 177 8.66 2.36 9.22
CA ALA A 177 9.93 2.92 8.80
C ALA A 177 9.98 4.43 9.08
N ALA A 178 10.98 4.85 9.84
CA ALA A 178 11.84 6.03 9.65
C ALA A 178 11.40 7.15 8.69
N SER A 179 11.08 6.82 7.43
CA SER A 179 10.68 7.76 6.39
C SER A 179 9.30 8.39 6.62
N ALA A 180 8.37 7.70 7.29
CA ALA A 180 7.04 8.23 7.64
C ALA A 180 7.13 9.43 8.62
N LEU A 181 8.23 9.53 9.37
CA LEU A 181 8.48 10.59 10.35
C LEU A 181 9.12 11.84 9.71
N SER A 182 9.82 11.69 8.57
CA SER A 182 10.41 12.83 7.85
C SER A 182 9.35 13.67 7.15
N ASP A 183 8.27 13.04 6.68
CA ASP A 183 7.22 13.73 5.93
C ASP A 183 6.34 14.66 6.76
N MET A 184 6.34 14.51 8.08
CA MET A 184 5.69 15.43 9.04
C MET A 184 6.62 16.58 9.49
N LEU A 185 7.92 16.50 9.18
CA LEU A 185 8.89 17.55 9.53
C LEU A 185 8.94 18.67 8.47
N ASP A 186 8.49 18.41 7.24
CA ASP A 186 8.59 19.33 6.10
C ASP A 186 7.31 20.16 5.83
N GLU A 187 6.20 19.95 6.57
CA GLU A 187 4.94 20.70 6.35
C GLU A 187 4.88 22.08 7.06
N ASP A 188 5.90 22.47 7.83
CA ASP A 188 5.90 23.72 8.62
C ASP A 188 6.47 24.95 7.87
N GLN A 189 6.72 24.86 6.56
CA GLN A 189 7.15 26.03 5.76
C GLN A 189 6.25 26.25 4.54
N GLY A 190 5.23 27.09 4.73
CA GLY A 190 4.68 27.88 3.64
C GLY A 190 3.16 27.96 3.56
N GLN A 191 2.57 28.85 4.38
CA GLN A 191 1.42 29.67 4.00
C GLN A 191 1.25 30.81 5.04
N CYS A 192 2.19 31.75 5.03
CA CYS A 192 1.86 33.12 5.42
C CYS A 192 1.13 33.73 4.23
N LEU A 193 -0.20 33.70 4.26
CA LEU A 193 -1.00 34.53 3.37
C LEU A 193 -0.87 35.97 3.87
N GLU A 194 -0.15 36.81 3.13
CA GLU A 194 -0.34 38.25 3.23
C GLU A 194 -1.79 38.53 2.82
N LEU A 195 -2.56 39.08 3.76
CA LEU A 195 -3.91 39.57 3.55
C LEU A 195 -3.80 40.90 2.79
N ASP A 196 -4.35 40.95 1.59
CA ASP A 196 -4.77 42.21 0.97
C ASP A 196 -6.30 42.27 0.97
N ASP A 197 -6.80 43.43 1.40
CA ASP A 197 -8.17 43.73 1.79
C ASP A 197 -9.09 43.85 0.56
N GLY A 198 -10.35 43.40 0.69
CA GLY A 198 -11.45 43.95 -0.12
C GLY A 198 -12.54 42.99 -0.58
N GLY A 199 -13.58 42.84 0.26
CA GLY A 199 -14.96 43.09 -0.19
C GLY A 199 -15.78 41.97 -0.85
N SER A 200 -16.84 41.60 -0.13
CA SER A 200 -18.18 41.23 -0.63
C SER A 200 -18.49 39.76 -0.93
N GLU A 201 -19.06 39.10 0.09
CA GLU A 201 -20.09 38.05 0.00
C GLU A 201 -21.40 38.59 -0.68
N PRO A 202 -22.37 37.77 -1.16
CA PRO A 202 -22.93 36.64 -0.37
C PRO A 202 -23.54 35.42 -1.11
N ASP A 203 -24.04 34.51 -0.27
CA ASP A 203 -25.03 33.44 -0.46
C ASP A 203 -24.55 32.15 -1.16
N GLY A 204 -24.61 30.96 -0.58
CA GLY A 204 -25.35 30.47 0.58
C GLY A 204 -26.01 29.16 0.17
N LEU A 205 -25.57 28.01 0.70
CA LEU A 205 -26.35 26.76 0.69
C LEU A 205 -25.67 25.69 1.54
N PHE A 206 -25.81 25.81 2.86
CA PHE A 206 -25.76 24.65 3.75
C PHE A 206 -26.83 24.85 4.80
N ASP A 207 -27.95 24.16 4.60
CA ASP A 207 -28.89 23.89 5.68
C ASP A 207 -29.20 22.38 5.67
N SER A 208 -29.37 21.87 6.88
CA SER A 208 -29.11 20.50 7.35
C SER A 208 -30.26 19.52 6.96
N PRO A 209 -30.50 18.30 7.54
CA PRO A 209 -29.79 17.50 8.56
C PRO A 209 -29.75 15.97 8.27
N THR A 210 -28.78 15.23 8.81
CA THR A 210 -29.00 13.86 9.36
C THR A 210 -27.73 13.33 10.01
N GLY A 211 -27.74 13.34 11.33
CA GLY A 211 -26.64 12.88 12.17
C GLY A 211 -26.48 11.36 12.19
N SER A 212 -25.21 10.95 12.21
CA SER A 212 -24.66 9.99 13.16
C SER A 212 -25.46 8.71 13.43
N GLY A 213 -25.52 7.81 12.45
CA GLY A 213 -26.02 6.44 12.62
C GLY A 213 -24.96 5.40 13.06
N PHE A 214 -23.68 5.79 13.20
CA PHE A 214 -22.58 4.82 13.34
C PHE A 214 -22.36 4.32 14.77
N LEU A 215 -22.69 5.12 15.80
CA LEU A 215 -22.29 4.82 17.19
C LEU A 215 -23.22 3.87 17.97
N ARG A 216 -24.31 3.36 17.38
CA ARG A 216 -25.16 2.37 18.08
C ARG A 216 -24.70 0.91 17.89
N ARG A 217 -23.74 0.63 17.00
CA ARG A 217 -23.28 -0.76 16.74
C ARG A 217 -21.95 -1.15 17.36
N LEU A 218 -21.34 -0.25 18.13
CA LEU A 218 -20.09 -0.55 18.86
C LEU A 218 -20.28 -0.83 20.36
N PHE A 219 -21.52 -0.86 20.87
CA PHE A 219 -21.84 -1.31 22.23
C PHE A 219 -23.01 -2.29 22.31
N GLN A 220 -23.01 -3.30 21.44
CA GLN A 220 -23.73 -4.55 21.70
C GLN A 220 -22.88 -5.71 21.21
N ASN A 221 -21.91 -6.13 22.02
CA ASN A 221 -21.34 -7.48 21.97
C ASN A 221 -20.56 -7.83 23.25
N VAL A 222 -21.07 -7.39 24.41
CA VAL A 222 -20.71 -7.95 25.73
C VAL A 222 -21.97 -7.99 26.60
N ALA A 223 -22.89 -8.89 26.27
CA ALA A 223 -23.87 -9.49 27.18
C ALA A 223 -24.79 -10.45 26.42
N GLY A 224 -24.87 -11.73 26.86
CA GLY A 224 -26.05 -12.55 26.59
C GLY A 224 -25.78 -13.93 25.99
N VAL A 225 -25.45 -14.87 26.86
CA VAL A 225 -25.61 -16.33 26.66
C VAL A 225 -27.10 -16.70 26.75
N GLN A 226 -27.52 -17.72 25.96
CA GLN A 226 -28.82 -18.43 25.90
C GLN A 226 -29.95 -17.72 25.10
N ARG A 227 -30.74 -18.36 24.23
CA ARG A 227 -31.30 -19.73 24.23
C ARG A 227 -31.69 -20.14 22.81
N ALA A 228 -31.57 -21.44 22.52
CA ALA A 228 -32.07 -22.09 21.32
C ALA A 228 -33.60 -22.02 21.20
N ARG A 229 -34.12 -21.87 19.96
CA ARG A 229 -35.36 -22.50 19.50
C ARG A 229 -35.35 -22.64 17.98
N THR A 230 -35.55 -23.88 17.56
CA THR A 230 -35.81 -24.40 16.22
C THR A 230 -37.17 -23.93 15.69
N THR A 231 -37.27 -23.65 14.39
CA THR A 231 -38.24 -24.26 13.44
C THR A 231 -38.04 -23.72 12.02
N ASP A 232 -37.94 -24.67 11.09
CA ASP A 232 -38.42 -24.73 9.71
C ASP A 232 -37.98 -23.75 8.61
N SER A 233 -37.38 -24.39 7.60
CA SER A 233 -37.12 -24.06 6.18
C SER A 233 -38.41 -23.83 5.35
N PRO A 234 -38.37 -23.77 3.99
CA PRO A 234 -37.46 -23.10 3.03
C PRO A 234 -38.24 -22.34 1.90
N GLU A 235 -37.51 -21.92 0.85
CA GLU A 235 -37.92 -21.80 -0.57
C GLU A 235 -38.18 -20.42 -1.22
N GLY A 236 -37.73 -20.32 -2.50
CA GLY A 236 -38.22 -19.39 -3.53
C GLY A 236 -37.23 -18.26 -3.90
N ALA A 237 -36.31 -18.40 -4.86
CA ALA A 237 -36.47 -18.42 -6.31
C ALA A 237 -36.57 -17.03 -7.00
N GLU A 238 -35.67 -16.85 -7.98
CA GLU A 238 -35.81 -16.11 -9.26
C GLU A 238 -35.57 -14.59 -9.39
N SER A 239 -34.43 -14.28 -10.02
CA SER A 239 -34.22 -13.51 -11.27
C SER A 239 -35.28 -12.53 -11.81
N SER A 240 -34.85 -11.29 -12.09
CA SER A 240 -35.21 -10.45 -13.26
C SER A 240 -34.46 -9.11 -13.15
N ALA A 241 -33.43 -8.82 -13.96
CA ALA A 241 -33.47 -8.20 -15.28
C ALA A 241 -33.87 -6.70 -15.32
N GLY A 242 -32.89 -5.88 -15.72
CA GLY A 242 -33.07 -4.78 -16.67
C GLY A 242 -33.72 -3.47 -16.20
N SER A 243 -32.92 -2.40 -16.12
CA SER A 243 -33.36 -1.11 -16.67
C SER A 243 -32.16 -0.29 -17.15
N ALA A 244 -32.19 0.01 -18.44
CA ALA A 244 -31.26 0.87 -19.14
C ALA A 244 -31.70 2.33 -18.97
N MET A 245 -30.78 3.21 -18.56
CA MET A 245 -30.98 4.65 -18.68
C MET A 245 -29.97 5.20 -19.70
N ARG A 246 -30.49 5.52 -20.89
CA ARG A 246 -29.83 6.33 -21.92
C ARG A 246 -29.78 7.78 -21.43
N GLY A 247 -28.59 8.34 -21.35
CA GLY A 247 -28.37 9.78 -21.20
C GLY A 247 -27.22 10.23 -22.09
N ARG A 248 -27.54 10.96 -23.17
CA ARG A 248 -26.58 11.67 -24.03
C ARG A 248 -25.93 12.80 -23.22
N LEU A 249 -24.60 12.81 -23.13
CA LEU A 249 -23.83 14.05 -23.02
C LEU A 249 -22.56 13.92 -23.86
N THR A 250 -22.53 14.71 -24.93
CA THR A 250 -21.36 15.03 -25.74
C THR A 250 -20.40 15.85 -24.89
N GLY A 251 -19.23 15.30 -24.62
CA GLY A 251 -18.10 16.00 -24.02
C GLY A 251 -16.91 15.06 -24.08
N ALA A 252 -16.03 15.28 -25.06
CA ALA A 252 -14.81 14.51 -25.21
C ALA A 252 -13.90 14.75 -23.99
N VAL A 253 -13.98 13.85 -23.01
CA VAL A 253 -13.04 13.79 -21.89
C VAL A 253 -11.70 13.33 -22.46
N ARG A 254 -10.77 14.28 -22.65
CA ARG A 254 -9.36 13.96 -22.86
C ARG A 254 -8.85 13.27 -21.59
N PRO A 255 -8.27 12.05 -21.64
CA PRO A 255 -7.66 11.47 -20.46
C PRO A 255 -6.48 12.35 -20.05
N ALA A 256 -6.53 12.92 -18.85
CA ALA A 256 -5.48 13.75 -18.30
C ALA A 256 -4.30 12.88 -17.85
N THR A 257 -3.50 12.39 -18.81
CA THR A 257 -2.23 11.70 -18.57
C THR A 257 -1.07 12.69 -18.57
N SER A 258 -1.13 13.73 -17.73
CA SER A 258 0.03 14.61 -17.53
C SER A 258 0.97 14.01 -16.50
N TRP A 259 1.78 13.03 -16.93
CA TRP A 259 2.83 12.43 -16.11
C TRP A 259 3.98 13.43 -15.95
N ARG A 260 4.29 13.86 -14.73
CA ARG A 260 5.46 14.70 -14.46
C ARG A 260 6.61 13.84 -13.95
N GLY A 261 7.65 13.67 -14.77
CA GLY A 261 8.97 13.31 -14.28
C GLY A 261 9.51 14.50 -13.48
N GLY A 262 9.77 14.32 -12.20
CA GLY A 262 10.31 15.38 -11.35
C GLY A 262 11.63 15.91 -11.90
N ARG A 263 11.64 17.17 -12.35
CA ARG A 263 12.90 17.91 -12.54
C ARG A 263 13.38 18.39 -11.18
N GLY A 264 14.40 17.72 -10.65
CA GLY A 264 15.45 18.28 -9.80
C GLY A 264 15.16 18.53 -8.32
N ARG A 265 15.63 17.62 -7.46
CA ARG A 265 16.45 17.96 -6.28
C ARG A 265 17.17 16.70 -5.77
N ALA A 266 18.50 16.79 -5.67
CA ALA A 266 19.47 15.71 -5.41
C ALA A 266 19.47 14.59 -6.47
N ALA A 267 20.64 14.18 -6.95
CA ALA A 267 20.75 13.01 -7.81
C ALA A 267 20.27 11.79 -7.01
N ASP A 268 19.20 11.15 -7.46
CA ASP A 268 18.79 9.85 -6.91
C ASP A 268 20.00 8.89 -6.98
N PRO A 269 20.22 8.03 -5.96
CA PRO A 269 21.23 6.99 -6.05
C PRO A 269 21.03 6.17 -7.34
N PRO A 270 22.10 5.68 -8.00
CA PRO A 270 21.97 4.90 -9.22
C PRO A 270 20.99 3.73 -9.00
N GLY A 271 19.94 3.68 -9.83
CA GLY A 271 18.94 2.62 -9.83
C GLY A 271 17.65 2.85 -9.05
N LEU A 272 17.48 4.00 -8.41
CA LEU A 272 16.20 4.43 -7.82
C LEU A 272 15.54 5.48 -8.71
N SER A 273 14.27 5.28 -9.03
CA SER A 273 13.46 6.26 -9.75
C SER A 273 12.25 6.64 -8.91
N ARG A 274 12.11 7.94 -8.60
CA ARG A 274 10.94 8.47 -7.91
C ARG A 274 9.96 9.05 -8.93
N LEU A 275 8.79 8.44 -9.02
CA LEU A 275 7.73 8.83 -9.96
C LEU A 275 6.49 9.23 -9.19
N GLN A 276 5.78 10.25 -9.66
CA GLN A 276 4.54 10.71 -9.06
C GLN A 276 3.34 10.21 -9.86
N TYR A 277 2.31 9.76 -9.14
CA TYR A 277 1.08 9.22 -9.67
C TYR A 277 -0.11 9.89 -9.01
N PRO A 278 -1.18 10.18 -9.77
CA PRO A 278 -2.41 10.66 -9.18
C PRO A 278 -3.12 9.55 -8.39
N GLU A 279 -3.95 9.96 -7.44
CA GLU A 279 -4.87 9.08 -6.71
C GLU A 279 -6.31 9.52 -6.96
N TRP A 280 -7.20 8.58 -7.23
CA TRP A 280 -8.61 8.85 -7.45
C TRP A 280 -9.33 8.98 -6.11
N ASP A 281 -9.99 10.12 -5.92
CA ASP A 281 -10.87 10.35 -4.78
C ASP A 281 -12.31 10.10 -5.21
N HIS A 282 -12.88 8.98 -4.77
CA HIS A 282 -14.26 8.61 -5.12
C HIS A 282 -15.33 9.48 -4.46
N VAL A 283 -15.01 10.21 -3.38
CA VAL A 283 -15.96 11.09 -2.71
C VAL A 283 -16.13 12.37 -3.52
N SER A 284 -15.01 12.97 -3.93
CA SER A 284 -15.01 14.18 -4.75
C SER A 284 -15.15 13.90 -6.26
N GLN A 285 -15.01 12.64 -6.69
CA GLN A 285 -14.96 12.23 -8.10
C GLN A 285 -13.87 12.99 -8.90
N THR A 286 -12.73 13.26 -8.26
CA THR A 286 -11.59 13.96 -8.88
C THR A 286 -10.27 13.28 -8.57
N PHE A 287 -9.24 13.59 -9.36
CA PHE A 287 -7.88 13.14 -9.09
C PHE A 287 -7.15 14.09 -8.17
N LYS A 288 -6.50 13.53 -7.15
CA LYS A 288 -5.43 14.18 -6.40
C LYS A 288 -4.15 14.05 -7.21
N ALA A 289 -3.77 15.13 -7.90
CA ALA A 289 -2.57 15.16 -8.73
C ALA A 289 -1.28 15.01 -7.89
N ASP A 290 -0.28 14.34 -8.45
CA ASP A 290 1.06 14.15 -7.86
C ASP A 290 1.06 13.64 -6.40
N TRP A 291 -0.01 12.93 -6.01
CA TRP A 291 -0.29 12.56 -4.63
C TRP A 291 0.51 11.35 -4.14
N CYS A 292 0.65 10.35 -5.01
CA CYS A 292 1.36 9.11 -4.71
C CYS A 292 2.77 9.18 -5.28
N HIS A 293 3.78 8.95 -4.46
CA HIS A 293 5.17 8.86 -4.88
C HIS A 293 5.59 7.40 -4.86
N VAL A 294 5.88 6.89 -6.04
CA VAL A 294 6.43 5.56 -6.27
C VAL A 294 7.94 5.64 -6.26
N VAL A 295 8.59 4.80 -5.45
CA VAL A 295 10.04 4.60 -5.45
C VAL A 295 10.30 3.25 -6.10
N ALA A 296 10.68 3.28 -7.38
CA ALA A 296 10.94 2.07 -8.16
C ALA A 296 12.44 1.77 -8.21
N THR A 297 12.83 0.54 -7.85
CA THR A 297 14.21 0.06 -7.98
C THR A 297 14.38 -0.68 -9.30
N SER A 298 15.49 -0.41 -9.97
CA SER A 298 15.90 -1.06 -11.22
C SER A 298 16.45 -2.48 -10.97
N ALA A 299 16.28 -3.37 -11.96
CA ALA A 299 16.82 -4.71 -11.88
C ALA A 299 18.35 -4.80 -12.01
N THR A 300 19.02 -3.67 -12.23
CA THR A 300 20.44 -3.58 -12.56
C THR A 300 21.31 -3.19 -11.35
N ASP A 301 20.75 -2.56 -10.32
CA ASP A 301 21.52 -1.71 -9.41
C ASP A 301 21.72 -2.24 -7.97
N CYS A 302 21.47 -3.53 -7.72
CA CYS A 302 21.69 -4.11 -6.38
C CYS A 302 22.79 -5.19 -6.40
N PRO A 303 23.82 -5.10 -5.53
CA PRO A 303 24.78 -6.18 -5.35
C PRO A 303 24.09 -7.39 -4.71
N VAL A 304 24.25 -8.53 -5.37
CA VAL A 304 23.59 -9.81 -5.09
C VAL A 304 24.21 -10.46 -3.85
N ILE A 305 23.41 -10.73 -2.81
CA ILE A 305 23.82 -11.61 -1.70
C ILE A 305 23.16 -12.97 -1.94
N SER A 306 23.98 -13.99 -2.17
CA SER A 306 23.51 -15.37 -2.34
C SER A 306 22.78 -15.87 -1.08
N GLY A 307 21.53 -16.29 -1.22
CA GLY A 307 20.90 -17.17 -0.24
C GLY A 307 19.37 -17.12 -0.20
N GLY A 308 18.74 -18.26 -0.53
CA GLY A 308 17.33 -18.51 -0.22
C GLY A 308 16.65 -19.44 -1.24
N GLU A 309 16.37 -20.68 -0.86
CA GLU A 309 15.61 -21.69 -1.62
C GLU A 309 14.11 -21.36 -1.80
N VAL A 310 13.74 -20.09 -2.05
CA VAL A 310 12.35 -19.65 -1.79
C VAL A 310 11.40 -19.87 -2.98
N ALA A 311 11.88 -20.01 -4.22
CA ALA A 311 10.99 -20.04 -5.39
C ALA A 311 11.17 -21.22 -6.37
N GLY A 312 12.12 -22.12 -6.12
CA GLY A 312 12.44 -23.26 -7.00
C GLY A 312 11.94 -24.63 -6.52
N GLY A 313 10.94 -24.68 -5.63
CA GLY A 313 10.45 -25.93 -5.03
C GLY A 313 9.79 -26.91 -6.02
N ILE A 314 9.52 -28.14 -5.54
CA ILE A 314 8.93 -29.26 -6.30
C ILE A 314 7.62 -28.86 -7.01
N THR A 315 6.80 -28.02 -6.38
CA THR A 315 5.52 -27.52 -6.92
C THR A 315 5.69 -26.68 -8.19
N ALA A 316 6.78 -25.93 -8.27
CA ALA A 316 7.10 -25.06 -9.38
C ALA A 316 7.48 -25.89 -10.64
N ALA A 317 8.17 -27.02 -10.43
CA ALA A 317 8.58 -27.94 -11.48
C ALA A 317 7.39 -28.62 -12.19
N THR A 318 6.28 -28.87 -11.49
CA THR A 318 5.06 -29.47 -12.06
C THR A 318 4.10 -28.42 -12.64
N LEU A 319 4.06 -27.22 -12.07
CA LEU A 319 3.16 -26.15 -12.49
C LEU A 319 3.56 -25.53 -13.84
N VAL A 320 4.86 -25.30 -14.08
CA VAL A 320 5.34 -24.65 -15.30
C VAL A 320 4.96 -25.43 -16.57
N PRO A 321 5.18 -26.75 -16.71
CA PRO A 321 4.76 -27.51 -17.89
C PRO A 321 3.25 -27.45 -18.16
N ARG A 322 2.42 -27.44 -17.11
CA ARG A 322 0.97 -27.30 -17.24
C ARG A 322 0.58 -25.91 -17.74
N LEU A 323 1.20 -24.86 -17.21
CA LEU A 323 1.00 -23.49 -17.69
C LEU A 323 1.49 -23.28 -19.12
N LEU A 324 2.62 -23.88 -19.51
CA LEU A 324 3.11 -23.86 -20.90
C LEU A 324 2.05 -24.41 -21.86
N ARG A 325 1.45 -25.55 -21.51
CA ARG A 325 0.39 -26.17 -22.32
C ARG A 325 -0.86 -25.29 -22.35
N ALA A 326 -1.32 -24.82 -21.20
CA ALA A 326 -2.53 -24.01 -21.08
C ALA A 326 -2.43 -22.67 -21.84
N LEU A 327 -1.27 -22.01 -21.75
CA LEU A 327 -1.02 -20.69 -22.33
C LEU A 327 -0.40 -20.72 -23.73
N SER A 328 -0.24 -21.92 -24.32
CA SER A 328 0.43 -22.13 -25.61
C SER A 328 -0.12 -21.28 -26.76
N THR A 329 -1.42 -20.96 -26.76
CA THR A 329 -2.06 -20.15 -27.81
C THR A 329 -2.30 -18.69 -27.40
N VAL A 330 -2.00 -18.32 -26.15
CA VAL A 330 -2.24 -16.97 -25.63
C VAL A 330 -1.20 -16.01 -26.23
N GLY A 331 -1.64 -14.82 -26.64
CA GLY A 331 -0.75 -13.80 -27.20
C GLY A 331 -0.25 -14.10 -28.62
N MET A 332 -0.71 -15.17 -29.26
CA MET A 332 -0.39 -15.46 -30.65
C MET A 332 -1.09 -14.45 -31.56
N ARG A 333 -0.32 -13.82 -32.45
CA ARG A 333 -0.87 -12.99 -33.52
C ARG A 333 -0.97 -13.83 -34.78
N SER A 334 -2.16 -13.89 -35.35
CA SER A 334 -2.35 -14.42 -36.68
C SER A 334 -1.99 -13.33 -37.69
N ILE A 335 -1.13 -13.67 -38.65
CA ILE A 335 -0.89 -12.84 -39.82
C ILE A 335 -1.72 -13.45 -40.95
N PRO A 336 -2.50 -12.65 -41.71
CA PRO A 336 -3.11 -13.12 -42.92
C PRO A 336 -2.00 -13.56 -43.89
N VAL A 337 -2.01 -14.83 -44.26
CA VAL A 337 -1.17 -15.35 -45.34
C VAL A 337 -2.08 -15.45 -46.54
N GLY A 338 -1.85 -14.53 -47.48
CA GLY A 338 -2.58 -14.42 -48.74
C GLY A 338 -2.00 -15.30 -49.84
N ARG A 339 -2.55 -15.15 -51.04
CA ARG A 339 -2.14 -15.89 -52.24
C ARG A 339 -2.12 -17.41 -52.08
N LEU A 340 -3.19 -17.95 -51.50
CA LEU A 340 -3.39 -19.39 -51.32
C LEU A 340 -4.44 -19.90 -52.30
N SER A 341 -4.28 -21.15 -52.76
CA SER A 341 -5.28 -21.81 -53.60
C SER A 341 -6.56 -22.19 -52.84
N ASP A 342 -6.51 -22.23 -51.51
CA ASP A 342 -7.65 -22.50 -50.63
C ASP A 342 -7.49 -21.75 -49.30
N GLY A 343 -8.58 -21.17 -48.81
CA GLY A 343 -8.61 -20.39 -47.58
C GLY A 343 -10.01 -19.93 -47.21
N PRO A 344 -10.27 -19.67 -45.91
CA PRO A 344 -11.59 -19.25 -45.43
C PRO A 344 -11.98 -17.81 -45.84
N GLU A 345 -11.01 -16.98 -46.22
CA GLU A 345 -11.23 -15.59 -46.62
C GLU A 345 -10.65 -15.34 -48.01
N LEU A 346 -11.23 -14.38 -48.74
CA LEU A 346 -10.73 -13.96 -50.05
C LEU A 346 -9.63 -12.91 -49.86
N ASP A 347 -8.48 -13.12 -50.50
CA ASP A 347 -7.42 -12.11 -50.60
C ASP A 347 -7.79 -11.12 -51.71
N ILE A 348 -8.24 -9.93 -51.35
CA ILE A 348 -8.74 -8.93 -52.31
C ILE A 348 -7.63 -8.50 -53.27
N ASP A 349 -6.40 -8.32 -52.78
CA ASP A 349 -5.28 -7.88 -53.61
C ASP A 349 -4.90 -8.98 -54.62
N ALA A 350 -4.84 -10.24 -54.18
CA ALA A 350 -4.57 -11.37 -55.07
C ALA A 350 -5.70 -11.60 -56.09
N ALA A 351 -6.96 -11.41 -55.70
CA ALA A 351 -8.10 -11.50 -56.61
C ALA A 351 -8.09 -10.38 -57.66
N ILE A 352 -7.69 -9.16 -57.29
CA ILE A 352 -7.49 -8.06 -58.23
C ILE A 352 -6.38 -8.41 -59.21
N ASP A 353 -5.23 -8.87 -58.72
CA ASP A 353 -4.09 -9.25 -59.57
C ASP A 353 -4.46 -10.36 -60.56
N ALA A 354 -5.20 -11.39 -60.12
CA ALA A 354 -5.65 -12.48 -60.99
C ALA A 354 -6.55 -12.02 -62.16
N ILE A 355 -7.28 -10.92 -61.98
CA ILE A 355 -8.15 -10.33 -63.02
C ILE A 355 -7.37 -9.37 -63.92
N VAL A 356 -6.45 -8.59 -63.34
CA VAL A 356 -5.75 -7.50 -64.03
C VAL A 356 -4.50 -8.00 -64.77
N ASP A 357 -3.78 -8.96 -64.21
CA ASP A 357 -2.53 -9.50 -64.76
C ASP A 357 -2.73 -10.96 -65.26
N PRO A 358 -2.69 -11.21 -66.58
CA PRO A 358 -2.81 -12.55 -67.13
C PRO A 358 -1.63 -13.49 -66.77
N GLY A 359 -0.53 -12.96 -66.23
CA GLY A 359 0.60 -13.73 -65.71
C GLY A 359 0.48 -14.12 -64.23
N ALA A 360 -0.51 -13.62 -63.51
CA ALA A 360 -0.75 -13.95 -62.10
C ALA A 360 -1.41 -15.34 -61.95
N ASP A 361 -1.15 -15.98 -60.81
CA ASP A 361 -1.79 -17.26 -60.46
C ASP A 361 -3.27 -17.02 -60.09
N GLN A 362 -4.17 -17.48 -60.96
CA GLN A 362 -5.61 -17.27 -60.84
C GLN A 362 -6.28 -18.11 -59.76
N ASP A 363 -5.62 -19.19 -59.32
CA ASP A 363 -6.15 -20.05 -58.27
C ASP A 363 -5.76 -19.52 -56.88
N ALA A 364 -4.65 -18.79 -56.78
CA ALA A 364 -4.10 -18.25 -55.54
C ALA A 364 -4.81 -16.97 -55.05
N VAL A 365 -6.13 -17.00 -54.89
CA VAL A 365 -6.95 -15.82 -54.52
C VAL A 365 -7.47 -15.84 -53.08
N TYR A 366 -7.10 -16.85 -52.29
CA TYR A 366 -7.57 -16.99 -50.91
C TYR A 366 -6.49 -16.60 -49.90
N SER A 367 -6.94 -16.28 -48.68
CA SER A 367 -6.08 -16.04 -47.53
C SER A 367 -6.50 -16.87 -46.31
N ARG A 368 -5.54 -17.10 -45.42
CA ARG A 368 -5.74 -17.78 -44.14
C ARG A 368 -4.92 -17.10 -43.06
N ALA A 369 -5.56 -16.82 -41.92
CA ALA A 369 -4.88 -16.25 -40.76
C ALA A 369 -4.04 -17.33 -40.05
N LEU A 370 -2.71 -17.28 -40.20
CA LEU A 370 -1.79 -18.23 -39.55
C LEU A 370 -1.11 -17.59 -38.33
N PRO A 371 -1.10 -18.25 -37.15
CA PRO A 371 -0.42 -17.76 -35.96
C PRO A 371 1.10 -17.80 -36.18
N ARG A 372 1.73 -16.65 -36.43
CA ARG A 372 3.15 -16.59 -36.85
C ARG A 372 4.12 -16.16 -35.75
N TYR A 373 3.72 -15.26 -34.86
CA TYR A 373 4.59 -14.80 -33.77
C TYR A 373 3.81 -14.39 -32.54
N ARG A 374 4.50 -14.35 -31.40
CA ARG A 374 3.95 -13.92 -30.13
C ARG A 374 4.23 -12.44 -29.91
N ASP A 375 3.17 -11.68 -29.73
CA ASP A 375 3.23 -10.21 -29.57
C ASP A 375 2.50 -9.83 -28.28
N LEU A 376 3.07 -10.27 -27.16
CA LEU A 376 2.47 -10.12 -25.84
C LEU A 376 3.55 -9.78 -24.82
N ALA A 377 3.34 -8.68 -24.11
CA ALA A 377 4.07 -8.35 -22.91
C ALA A 377 3.23 -8.63 -21.66
N ILE A 378 3.87 -9.19 -20.64
CA ILE A 378 3.24 -9.52 -19.37
C ILE A 378 4.05 -8.90 -18.25
N LEU A 379 3.40 -8.11 -17.41
CA LEU A 379 3.98 -7.59 -16.18
C LEU A 379 3.27 -8.21 -14.99
N VAL A 380 4.03 -8.84 -14.09
CA VAL A 380 3.50 -9.36 -12.82
C VAL A 380 3.79 -8.36 -11.70
N LEU A 381 2.74 -7.88 -11.03
CA LEU A 381 2.82 -7.15 -9.77
C LEU A 381 2.54 -8.13 -8.63
N LEU A 382 3.55 -8.39 -7.80
CA LEU A 382 3.44 -9.24 -6.63
C LEU A 382 3.27 -8.38 -5.38
N ASP A 383 2.18 -8.57 -4.63
CA ASP A 383 2.04 -7.93 -3.33
C ASP A 383 3.06 -8.55 -2.35
N ALA A 384 3.83 -7.69 -1.71
CA ALA A 384 4.76 -8.07 -0.65
C ALA A 384 4.39 -7.37 0.66
N SER A 385 3.12 -7.05 0.89
CA SER A 385 2.61 -6.43 2.11
C SER A 385 2.71 -7.34 3.34
N ALA A 386 2.49 -6.78 4.54
CA ALA A 386 2.60 -7.53 5.79
C ALA A 386 1.60 -8.69 5.92
N SER A 387 0.40 -8.62 5.30
CA SER A 387 -0.59 -9.70 5.34
C SER A 387 -0.09 -10.99 4.70
N THR A 388 0.82 -10.88 3.73
CA THR A 388 1.40 -12.03 3.06
C THR A 388 2.34 -12.87 3.97
N LYS A 389 2.66 -12.39 5.19
CA LYS A 389 3.37 -13.16 6.22
C LYS A 389 2.50 -14.19 6.94
N ASP A 390 1.18 -14.12 6.76
CA ASP A 390 0.27 -15.06 7.40
C ASP A 390 0.51 -16.50 6.91
N PRO A 391 0.30 -17.51 7.78
CA PRO A 391 0.34 -18.90 7.37
C PRO A 391 -0.81 -19.18 6.42
N SER A 392 -0.54 -19.85 5.30
CA SER A 392 -1.59 -20.22 4.34
C SER A 392 -2.33 -21.48 4.80
N SER A 393 -3.59 -21.61 4.38
CA SER A 393 -4.38 -22.83 4.58
C SER A 393 -3.82 -24.06 3.83
N ALA A 394 -3.01 -23.85 2.79
CA ALA A 394 -2.30 -24.88 2.03
C ALA A 394 -0.89 -25.20 2.59
N GLY A 395 -0.50 -24.58 3.71
CA GLY A 395 0.81 -24.72 4.35
C GLY A 395 1.84 -23.69 3.87
N GLY A 396 2.84 -23.40 4.72
CA GLY A 396 3.85 -22.35 4.48
C GLY A 396 3.31 -20.93 4.62
N MET A 397 4.13 -19.93 4.27
CA MET A 397 3.72 -18.52 4.24
C MET A 397 2.98 -18.20 2.93
N VAL A 398 1.93 -17.38 3.00
CA VAL A 398 1.17 -16.92 1.81
C VAL A 398 2.08 -16.29 0.76
N PHE A 399 3.03 -15.45 1.18
CA PHE A 399 4.02 -14.85 0.29
C PHE A 399 4.81 -15.89 -0.51
N SER A 400 5.21 -17.00 0.11
CA SER A 400 5.96 -18.06 -0.58
C SER A 400 5.13 -18.71 -1.68
N LEU A 401 3.83 -18.92 -1.45
CA LEU A 401 2.92 -19.46 -2.48
C LEU A 401 2.70 -18.46 -3.61
N GLN A 402 2.49 -17.18 -3.29
CA GLN A 402 2.35 -16.12 -4.28
C GLN A 402 3.62 -15.93 -5.11
N ALA A 403 4.80 -16.00 -4.49
CA ALA A 403 6.09 -15.94 -5.14
C ALA A 403 6.32 -17.13 -6.09
N GLN A 404 5.93 -18.34 -5.67
CA GLN A 404 5.97 -19.53 -6.54
C GLN A 404 5.02 -19.40 -7.73
N LEU A 405 3.81 -18.89 -7.51
CA LEU A 405 2.83 -18.61 -8.57
C LEU A 405 3.36 -17.58 -9.56
N ALA A 406 3.90 -16.47 -9.06
CA ALA A 406 4.53 -15.41 -9.84
C ALA A 406 5.67 -15.96 -10.70
N TRP A 407 6.56 -16.75 -10.10
CA TRP A 407 7.64 -17.41 -10.83
C TRP A 407 7.11 -18.34 -11.91
N ALA A 408 6.10 -19.17 -11.61
CA ALA A 408 5.57 -20.12 -12.58
C ALA A 408 4.93 -19.42 -13.79
N VAL A 409 4.19 -18.33 -13.56
CA VAL A 409 3.63 -17.47 -14.62
C VAL A 409 4.76 -16.85 -15.44
N ILE A 410 5.76 -16.25 -14.80
CA ILE A 410 6.91 -15.63 -15.50
C ILE A 410 7.71 -16.66 -16.30
N ALA A 411 8.07 -17.80 -15.71
CA ALA A 411 8.85 -18.84 -16.36
C ALA A 411 8.09 -19.43 -17.55
N ALA A 412 6.82 -19.81 -17.37
CA ALA A 412 6.00 -20.35 -18.45
C ALA A 412 5.87 -19.35 -19.60
N THR A 413 5.53 -18.10 -19.31
CA THR A 413 5.30 -17.09 -20.35
C THR A 413 6.59 -16.61 -21.04
N THR A 414 7.72 -16.58 -20.33
CA THR A 414 9.05 -16.28 -20.91
C THR A 414 9.48 -17.38 -21.88
N ARG A 415 9.38 -18.65 -21.49
CA ARG A 415 9.71 -19.81 -22.36
C ARG A 415 8.83 -19.89 -23.60
N LEU A 416 7.61 -19.38 -23.46
CA LEU A 416 6.61 -19.25 -24.51
C LEU A 416 6.90 -18.09 -25.48
N GLY A 417 7.91 -17.26 -25.22
CA GLY A 417 8.32 -16.15 -26.07
C GLY A 417 7.57 -14.83 -25.80
N CYS A 418 6.84 -14.71 -24.69
CA CYS A 418 6.32 -13.41 -24.27
C CYS A 418 7.44 -12.54 -23.70
N ARG A 419 7.31 -11.21 -23.83
CA ARG A 419 8.15 -10.27 -23.08
C ARG A 419 7.63 -10.20 -21.65
N THR A 420 8.46 -10.45 -20.66
CA THR A 420 8.00 -10.58 -19.26
C THR A 420 8.79 -9.67 -18.33
N SER A 421 8.07 -9.05 -17.40
CA SER A 421 8.64 -8.28 -16.30
C SER A 421 7.89 -8.63 -15.01
N ALA A 422 8.56 -8.49 -13.87
CA ALA A 422 7.95 -8.70 -12.57
C ALA A 422 8.46 -7.68 -11.56
N MET A 423 7.57 -7.17 -10.72
CA MET A 423 7.88 -6.24 -9.65
C MET A 423 7.14 -6.65 -8.38
N ALA A 424 7.79 -6.54 -7.22
CA ALA A 424 7.13 -6.63 -5.92
C ALA A 424 6.74 -5.23 -5.46
N PHE A 425 5.53 -5.04 -4.93
CA PHE A 425 5.08 -3.73 -4.44
C PHE A 425 4.71 -3.76 -2.96
N GLN A 426 4.97 -2.64 -2.28
CA GLN A 426 4.70 -2.42 -0.85
C GLN A 426 4.33 -0.95 -0.63
N GLY A 427 3.27 -0.69 0.13
CA GLY A 427 2.86 0.65 0.55
C GLY A 427 3.51 1.05 1.87
N MET A 428 4.05 2.28 1.93
CA MET A 428 4.52 2.93 3.16
C MET A 428 3.96 4.35 3.20
N GLY A 429 2.64 4.48 3.05
CA GLY A 429 1.96 5.76 2.84
C GLY A 429 2.11 6.32 1.42
N ARG A 430 1.37 7.40 1.15
CA ARG A 430 1.28 8.02 -0.19
C ARG A 430 2.63 8.46 -0.75
N LYS A 431 3.55 8.91 0.11
CA LYS A 431 4.85 9.46 -0.31
C LYS A 431 5.94 8.39 -0.52
N SER A 432 5.63 7.11 -0.26
CA SER A 432 6.58 6.01 -0.37
C SER A 432 5.90 4.69 -0.73
N VAL A 433 5.43 4.57 -1.98
CA VAL A 433 5.01 3.28 -2.55
C VAL A 433 6.24 2.61 -3.18
N LYS A 434 6.79 1.58 -2.56
CA LYS A 434 8.00 0.91 -3.04
C LYS A 434 7.63 -0.12 -4.11
N LEU A 435 8.31 -0.07 -5.25
CA LEU A 435 8.25 -1.09 -6.30
C LEU A 435 9.64 -1.65 -6.54
N SER A 436 9.85 -2.91 -6.16
CA SER A 436 11.14 -3.58 -6.32
C SER A 436 11.14 -4.39 -7.61
N SER A 437 11.95 -4.03 -8.60
CA SER A 437 12.02 -4.84 -9.84
C SER A 437 12.65 -6.20 -9.55
N LEU A 438 11.93 -7.27 -9.85
CA LEU A 438 12.38 -8.66 -9.75
C LEU A 438 12.96 -9.14 -11.09
N LYS A 439 12.41 -8.61 -12.19
CA LYS A 439 12.80 -8.93 -13.56
C LYS A 439 12.36 -7.80 -14.51
N ASP A 440 13.28 -7.32 -15.32
CA ASP A 440 12.99 -6.35 -16.40
C ASP A 440 12.69 -7.07 -17.72
N PHE A 441 11.97 -6.39 -18.63
CA PHE A 441 11.61 -6.91 -19.96
C PHE A 441 12.80 -7.29 -20.83
N ASP A 442 13.95 -6.65 -20.62
CA ASP A 442 15.17 -6.87 -21.41
C ASP A 442 16.00 -8.05 -20.88
N SER A 443 15.65 -8.58 -19.71
CA SER A 443 16.29 -9.76 -19.14
C SER A 443 15.65 -11.02 -19.68
N VAL A 444 16.44 -11.93 -20.25
CA VAL A 444 15.99 -13.29 -20.63
C VAL A 444 16.14 -14.31 -19.49
N ARG A 445 16.75 -13.92 -18.37
CA ARG A 445 17.17 -14.89 -17.34
C ARG A 445 16.10 -15.07 -16.27
N GLU A 446 15.49 -16.26 -16.20
CA GLU A 446 14.57 -16.65 -15.12
C GLU A 446 15.24 -16.61 -13.73
N ALA A 447 16.55 -16.90 -13.68
CA ALA A 447 17.34 -16.90 -12.44
C ALA A 447 17.44 -15.53 -11.77
N GLN A 448 17.24 -14.42 -12.50
CA GLN A 448 17.24 -13.08 -11.91
C GLN A 448 16.05 -12.91 -10.96
N PHE A 449 14.86 -13.39 -11.38
CA PHE A 449 13.67 -13.38 -10.55
C PHE A 449 13.90 -14.16 -9.26
N LEU A 450 14.38 -15.41 -9.37
CA LEU A 450 14.58 -16.31 -8.22
C LEU A 450 15.54 -15.74 -7.16
N ARG A 451 16.58 -15.03 -7.59
CA ARG A 451 17.53 -14.40 -6.66
C ARG A 451 16.90 -13.22 -5.94
N ARG A 452 16.24 -12.34 -6.68
CA ARG A 452 15.67 -11.10 -6.12
C ARG A 452 14.45 -11.36 -5.25
N ILE A 453 13.62 -12.34 -5.62
CA ILE A 453 12.46 -12.67 -4.81
C ILE A 453 12.85 -13.22 -3.43
N ALA A 454 14.01 -13.89 -3.32
CA ALA A 454 14.55 -14.33 -2.03
C ALA A 454 15.03 -13.16 -1.14
N GLU A 455 15.36 -12.01 -1.73
CA GLU A 455 15.73 -10.78 -1.02
C GLU A 455 14.51 -9.92 -0.65
N VAL A 456 13.32 -10.23 -1.18
CA VAL A 456 12.09 -9.51 -0.83
C VAL A 456 11.65 -9.96 0.55
N GLU A 457 11.76 -9.05 1.52
CA GLU A 457 11.11 -9.21 2.81
C GLU A 457 9.69 -8.61 2.73
N PRO A 458 8.63 -9.42 2.96
CA PRO A 458 7.29 -8.87 3.03
C PRO A 458 7.14 -7.88 4.19
N GLY A 459 6.26 -6.90 4.06
CA GLY A 459 6.09 -5.84 5.06
C GLY A 459 5.37 -4.62 4.50
N GLY A 460 5.10 -3.67 5.38
CA GLY A 460 4.32 -2.48 5.02
C GLY A 460 2.86 -2.83 4.68
N TYR A 461 2.26 -1.98 3.87
CA TYR A 461 0.85 -1.96 3.52
C TYR A 461 0.64 -2.18 2.01
N THR A 462 -0.59 -2.02 1.50
CA THR A 462 -1.01 -2.36 0.13
C THR A 462 -1.69 -1.15 -0.54
N ARG A 463 -0.91 -0.28 -1.20
CA ARG A 463 -1.45 0.87 -2.00
C ARG A 463 -1.56 0.53 -3.49
N THR A 464 -2.46 -0.40 -3.81
CA THR A 464 -2.56 -1.06 -5.14
C THR A 464 -2.79 -0.09 -6.29
N GLY A 465 -3.60 0.96 -6.13
CA GLY A 465 -3.89 1.89 -7.23
C GLY A 465 -2.62 2.54 -7.80
N ALA A 466 -1.73 3.02 -6.92
CA ALA A 466 -0.43 3.57 -7.34
C ALA A 466 0.46 2.50 -8.02
N ALA A 467 0.49 1.28 -7.50
CA ALA A 467 1.25 0.17 -8.09
C ALA A 467 0.72 -0.21 -9.48
N VAL A 468 -0.60 -0.26 -9.67
CA VAL A 468 -1.26 -0.53 -10.95
C VAL A 468 -0.96 0.57 -11.96
N ARG A 469 -1.02 1.84 -11.57
CA ARG A 469 -0.67 2.97 -12.45
C ARG A 469 0.81 2.93 -12.86
N HIS A 470 1.70 2.57 -11.94
CA HIS A 470 3.12 2.38 -12.27
C HIS A 470 3.34 1.19 -13.22
N GLY A 471 2.73 0.03 -12.93
CA GLY A 471 2.81 -1.14 -13.82
C GLY A 471 2.25 -0.85 -15.22
N THR A 472 1.15 -0.10 -15.29
CA THR A 472 0.57 0.40 -16.54
C THR A 472 1.57 1.29 -17.29
N HIS A 473 2.19 2.25 -16.60
CA HIS A 473 3.22 3.11 -17.19
C HIS A 473 4.41 2.31 -17.74
N VAL A 474 4.92 1.33 -16.98
CA VAL A 474 6.03 0.46 -17.40
C VAL A 474 5.65 -0.39 -18.61
N LEU A 475 4.43 -0.96 -18.63
CA LEU A 475 3.92 -1.68 -19.79
C LEU A 475 3.79 -0.78 -21.02
N SER A 476 3.25 0.42 -20.87
CA SER A 476 3.06 1.35 -22.00
C SER A 476 4.37 1.88 -22.58
N THR A 477 5.41 2.04 -21.75
CA THR A 477 6.66 2.69 -22.17
C THR A 477 7.80 1.73 -22.48
N ARG A 478 7.85 0.56 -21.82
CA ARG A 478 9.01 -0.36 -21.90
C ARG A 478 8.69 -1.73 -22.49
N SER A 479 7.42 -2.10 -22.66
CA SER A 479 7.07 -3.44 -23.11
C SER A 479 7.52 -3.75 -24.54
N GLY A 480 7.43 -2.77 -25.44
CA GLY A 480 7.71 -2.95 -26.86
C GLY A 480 6.85 -4.02 -27.57
N ALA A 481 5.71 -4.41 -27.00
CA ALA A 481 4.76 -5.36 -27.58
C ALA A 481 3.44 -4.64 -27.88
N SER A 482 2.70 -5.09 -28.89
CA SER A 482 1.41 -4.46 -29.21
C SER A 482 0.34 -4.80 -28.18
N ARG A 483 0.35 -5.99 -27.58
CA ARG A 483 -0.59 -6.38 -26.52
C ARG A 483 0.13 -6.48 -25.18
N ALA A 484 -0.56 -6.04 -24.14
CA ALA A 484 -0.03 -5.97 -22.79
C ALA A 484 -1.01 -6.61 -21.81
N LEU A 485 -0.48 -7.35 -20.84
CA LEU A 485 -1.23 -7.96 -19.75
C LEU A 485 -0.56 -7.60 -18.43
N LEU A 486 -1.33 -6.99 -17.52
CA LEU A 486 -0.96 -6.75 -16.14
C LEU A 486 -1.56 -7.87 -15.28
N VAL A 487 -0.72 -8.63 -14.59
CA VAL A 487 -1.13 -9.68 -13.66
C VAL A 487 -0.82 -9.19 -12.25
N VAL A 488 -1.84 -8.99 -11.43
CA VAL A 488 -1.70 -8.61 -10.02
C VAL A 488 -1.88 -9.85 -9.16
N ILE A 489 -0.91 -10.16 -8.32
CA ILE A 489 -0.95 -11.27 -7.38
C ILE A 489 -1.03 -10.68 -5.97
N THR A 490 -2.17 -10.85 -5.31
CA THR A 490 -2.50 -10.22 -4.03
C THR A 490 -3.50 -11.08 -3.25
N ASP A 491 -3.34 -11.19 -1.94
CA ASP A 491 -4.24 -11.90 -1.02
C ASP A 491 -5.34 -10.99 -0.44
N GLY A 492 -5.04 -9.70 -0.33
CA GLY A 492 -5.83 -8.75 0.45
C GLY A 492 -6.57 -7.69 -0.37
N LEU A 493 -7.44 -6.99 0.35
CA LEU A 493 -8.00 -5.72 -0.09
C LEU A 493 -6.95 -4.61 0.07
N PRO A 494 -6.98 -3.60 -0.80
CA PRO A 494 -6.04 -2.48 -0.70
C PRO A 494 -6.22 -1.76 0.64
N TYR A 495 -5.13 -1.54 1.36
CA TYR A 495 -5.10 -0.90 2.68
C TYR A 495 -3.75 -0.21 2.87
N ASP A 496 -3.73 1.07 3.21
CA ASP A 496 -2.53 1.85 3.55
C ASP A 496 -2.96 3.08 4.39
N ILE A 497 -2.00 3.86 4.89
CA ILE A 497 -2.26 5.04 5.72
C ILE A 497 -3.09 6.06 4.92
N GLY A 498 -4.28 6.39 5.46
CA GLY A 498 -5.25 7.28 4.82
C GLY A 498 -5.82 6.71 3.51
N TYR A 499 -5.74 5.39 3.32
CA TYR A 499 -6.15 4.68 2.11
C TYR A 499 -6.80 3.35 2.55
N THR A 500 -8.07 3.40 2.96
CA THR A 500 -8.78 2.23 3.52
C THR A 500 -10.15 2.04 2.86
N ASP A 501 -10.76 0.88 3.11
CA ASP A 501 -12.16 0.59 2.82
C ASP A 501 -12.60 0.92 1.38
N ASP A 502 -13.73 1.59 1.23
CA ASP A 502 -14.33 1.93 -0.06
C ASP A 502 -13.45 2.90 -0.86
N TYR A 503 -12.68 3.76 -0.18
CA TYR A 503 -11.75 4.66 -0.85
C TYR A 503 -10.65 3.88 -1.56
N ALA A 504 -10.02 2.95 -0.85
CA ALA A 504 -8.95 2.12 -1.38
C ALA A 504 -9.43 1.18 -2.49
N ARG A 505 -10.63 0.60 -2.32
CA ARG A 505 -11.30 -0.22 -3.33
C ARG A 505 -11.62 0.59 -4.58
N ALA A 506 -12.18 1.78 -4.42
CA ALA A 506 -12.58 2.64 -5.54
C ALA A 506 -11.39 3.16 -6.33
N ASP A 507 -10.30 3.61 -5.67
CA ASP A 507 -9.08 4.02 -6.38
C ASP A 507 -8.45 2.84 -7.14
N THR A 508 -8.38 1.66 -6.53
CA THR A 508 -7.83 0.47 -7.20
C THR A 508 -8.67 0.08 -8.41
N ALA A 509 -10.00 0.05 -8.27
CA ALA A 509 -10.90 -0.24 -9.37
C ALA A 509 -10.76 0.79 -10.50
N HIS A 510 -10.60 2.07 -10.15
CA HIS A 510 -10.39 3.15 -11.10
C HIS A 510 -9.04 3.00 -11.82
N ALA A 511 -7.94 2.74 -11.10
CA ALA A 511 -6.62 2.48 -11.69
C ALA A 511 -6.63 1.29 -12.67
N LEU A 512 -7.36 0.22 -12.36
CA LEU A 512 -7.54 -0.91 -13.28
C LEU A 512 -8.42 -0.54 -14.48
N ALA A 513 -9.40 0.34 -14.31
CA ALA A 513 -10.20 0.85 -15.42
C ALA A 513 -9.35 1.73 -16.36
N GLU A 514 -8.46 2.56 -15.82
CA GLU A 514 -7.46 3.34 -16.57
C GLU A 514 -6.53 2.43 -17.39
N ALA A 515 -5.99 1.38 -16.76
CA ALA A 515 -5.13 0.41 -17.42
C ALA A 515 -5.85 -0.26 -18.60
N ARG A 516 -7.09 -0.72 -18.39
CA ARG A 516 -7.92 -1.30 -19.46
C ARG A 516 -8.28 -0.31 -20.54
N ALA A 517 -8.56 0.95 -20.19
CA ALA A 517 -8.80 2.02 -21.16
C ALA A 517 -7.56 2.28 -22.03
N SER A 518 -6.36 2.06 -21.49
CA SER A 518 -5.08 2.11 -22.21
C SER A 518 -4.80 0.85 -23.04
N GLY A 519 -5.78 -0.05 -23.20
CA GLY A 519 -5.64 -1.27 -23.98
C GLY A 519 -4.74 -2.33 -23.34
N ILE A 520 -4.63 -2.33 -22.01
CA ILE A 520 -3.92 -3.34 -21.20
C ILE A 520 -4.94 -4.30 -20.57
N GLY A 521 -4.74 -5.61 -20.76
CA GLY A 521 -5.54 -6.61 -20.06
C GLY A 521 -5.13 -6.66 -18.59
N CYS A 522 -6.07 -6.81 -17.66
CA CYS A 522 -5.76 -6.95 -16.24
C CYS A 522 -6.27 -8.29 -15.72
N VAL A 523 -5.44 -9.03 -15.01
CA VAL A 523 -5.79 -10.28 -14.31
C VAL A 523 -5.41 -10.16 -12.84
N CYS A 524 -6.27 -10.61 -11.94
CA CYS A 524 -5.98 -10.71 -10.51
C CYS A 524 -5.92 -12.17 -10.10
N LEU A 525 -4.86 -12.57 -9.41
CA LEU A 525 -4.68 -13.90 -8.84
C LEU A 525 -4.52 -13.78 -7.33
N SER A 526 -5.35 -14.48 -6.55
CA SER A 526 -5.16 -14.66 -5.11
C SER A 526 -4.89 -16.13 -4.84
N VAL A 527 -3.93 -16.43 -3.96
CA VAL A 527 -3.62 -17.80 -3.54
C VAL A 527 -3.37 -17.85 -2.04
N GLY A 528 -3.88 -18.89 -1.37
CA GLY A 528 -3.58 -19.19 0.03
C GLY A 528 -4.29 -18.32 1.07
N SER A 529 -5.22 -17.45 0.67
CA SER A 529 -6.03 -16.63 1.59
C SER A 529 -7.49 -17.09 1.61
N ASP A 530 -8.09 -17.19 2.79
CA ASP A 530 -9.52 -17.51 2.97
C ASP A 530 -10.44 -16.27 2.76
N ASN A 531 -9.92 -15.21 2.12
CA ASN A 531 -10.64 -13.95 1.97
C ASN A 531 -11.91 -14.09 1.11
N PRO A 532 -13.00 -13.39 1.46
CA PRO A 532 -14.28 -13.55 0.81
C PRO A 532 -14.24 -13.13 -0.67
N ASN A 533 -14.58 -14.07 -1.54
CA ASN A 533 -14.54 -13.98 -3.00
C ASN A 533 -15.21 -12.73 -3.61
N ALA A 534 -16.23 -12.17 -2.94
CA ALA A 534 -17.04 -11.09 -3.46
C ALA A 534 -16.29 -9.75 -3.57
N GLU A 535 -15.40 -9.44 -2.62
CA GLU A 535 -14.78 -8.12 -2.54
C GLU A 535 -13.66 -7.94 -3.57
N LEU A 536 -12.79 -8.95 -3.74
CA LEU A 536 -11.77 -8.94 -4.79
C LEU A 536 -12.41 -8.91 -6.19
N ALA A 537 -13.47 -9.69 -6.40
CA ALA A 537 -14.19 -9.71 -7.67
C ALA A 537 -14.88 -8.37 -7.99
N ARG A 538 -15.31 -7.60 -6.98
CA ARG A 538 -15.87 -6.25 -7.15
C ARG A 538 -14.82 -5.25 -7.62
N VAL A 539 -13.60 -5.31 -7.09
CA VAL A 539 -12.51 -4.38 -7.45
C VAL A 539 -11.88 -4.74 -8.78
N PHE A 540 -11.53 -6.02 -8.97
CA PHE A 540 -10.76 -6.48 -10.13
C PHE A 540 -11.62 -6.99 -11.28
N GLY A 541 -12.92 -7.19 -11.07
CA GLY A 541 -13.85 -7.75 -12.05
C GLY A 541 -13.88 -9.28 -12.02
N GLY A 542 -15.07 -9.86 -11.93
CA GLY A 542 -15.25 -11.30 -11.70
C GLY A 542 -14.67 -12.22 -12.78
N SER A 543 -14.72 -11.83 -14.07
CA SER A 543 -14.22 -12.67 -15.18
C SER A 543 -12.69 -12.68 -15.32
N THR A 544 -12.01 -11.73 -14.68
CA THR A 544 -10.55 -11.57 -14.74
C THR A 544 -9.87 -11.81 -13.39
N THR A 545 -10.61 -12.35 -12.42
CA THR A 545 -10.12 -12.65 -11.08
C THR A 545 -10.18 -14.15 -10.83
N ALA A 546 -9.12 -14.70 -10.26
CA ALA A 546 -9.07 -16.07 -9.80
C ALA A 546 -8.59 -16.12 -8.35
N ILE A 547 -9.32 -16.87 -7.54
CA ILE A 547 -8.99 -17.14 -6.14
C ILE A 547 -8.71 -18.63 -6.06
N LEU A 548 -7.48 -18.97 -5.71
CA LEU A 548 -6.92 -20.30 -5.80
C LEU A 548 -6.64 -20.80 -4.38
N PRO A 549 -7.33 -21.86 -3.93
CA PRO A 549 -6.92 -22.56 -2.71
C PRO A 549 -5.47 -23.07 -2.85
N ASP A 550 -5.14 -23.61 -4.03
CA ASP A 550 -3.83 -24.12 -4.37
C ASP A 550 -3.34 -23.63 -5.75
N SER A 551 -2.05 -23.30 -5.84
CA SER A 551 -1.39 -22.85 -7.09
C SER A 551 -1.54 -23.82 -8.27
N SER A 552 -1.74 -25.10 -8.00
CA SER A 552 -1.89 -26.19 -8.99
C SER A 552 -3.18 -26.12 -9.80
N GLU A 553 -4.17 -25.33 -9.36
CA GLU A 553 -5.44 -25.11 -10.07
C GLU A 553 -5.34 -24.05 -11.18
N LEU A 554 -4.34 -23.15 -11.10
CA LEU A 554 -4.18 -22.06 -12.08
C LEU A 554 -4.21 -22.54 -13.54
N PRO A 555 -3.52 -23.62 -13.96
CA PRO A 555 -3.48 -24.04 -15.37
C PRO A 555 -4.84 -24.30 -16.00
N GLU A 556 -5.84 -24.74 -15.22
CA GLU A 556 -7.18 -25.07 -15.74
C GLU A 556 -7.95 -23.82 -16.13
N MET A 557 -7.70 -22.70 -15.45
CA MET A 557 -8.38 -21.42 -15.68
C MET A 557 -7.52 -20.36 -16.37
N ALA A 558 -6.18 -20.49 -16.35
CA ALA A 558 -5.23 -19.49 -16.84
C ALA A 558 -5.53 -19.05 -18.28
N ARG A 559 -5.82 -20.01 -19.15
CA ARG A 559 -6.15 -19.73 -20.56
C ARG A 559 -7.35 -18.81 -20.69
N ARG A 560 -8.46 -19.14 -20.01
CA ARG A 560 -9.70 -18.35 -20.05
C ARG A 560 -9.44 -16.94 -19.51
N LEU A 561 -8.85 -16.84 -18.32
CA LEU A 561 -8.55 -15.57 -17.65
C LEU A 561 -7.73 -14.63 -18.54
N PHE A 562 -6.66 -15.15 -19.14
CA PHE A 562 -5.74 -14.33 -19.95
C PHE A 562 -6.41 -13.91 -21.26
N ILE A 563 -7.17 -14.80 -21.91
CA ILE A 563 -7.89 -14.48 -23.14
C ILE A 563 -8.97 -13.43 -22.88
N ASP A 564 -9.76 -13.57 -21.80
CA ASP A 564 -10.85 -12.65 -21.50
C ASP A 564 -10.32 -11.26 -21.13
N ALA A 565 -9.24 -11.19 -20.35
CA ALA A 565 -8.55 -9.93 -20.05
C ALA A 565 -8.03 -9.24 -21.32
N LEU A 566 -7.41 -10.00 -22.23
CA LEU A 566 -6.88 -9.45 -23.48
C LEU A 566 -7.99 -9.05 -24.46
N LYS A 567 -9.09 -9.80 -24.57
CA LYS A 567 -10.24 -9.43 -25.40
C LYS A 567 -10.88 -8.13 -24.92
N GLY A 568 -11.04 -7.96 -23.61
CA GLY A 568 -11.56 -6.73 -23.02
C GLY A 568 -10.68 -5.52 -23.34
N ALA A 569 -9.36 -5.71 -23.31
CA ALA A 569 -8.39 -4.68 -23.66
C ALA A 569 -8.40 -4.34 -25.17
N ASP A 570 -8.46 -5.34 -26.05
CA ASP A 570 -8.51 -5.14 -27.50
C ASP A 570 -9.79 -4.41 -27.93
N LEU A 571 -10.93 -4.74 -27.30
CA LEU A 571 -12.20 -4.05 -27.57
C LEU A 571 -12.10 -2.56 -27.22
N ARG A 572 -11.55 -2.22 -26.05
CA ARG A 572 -11.39 -0.81 -25.64
C ARG A 572 -10.42 -0.06 -26.54
N ARG A 573 -9.34 -0.71 -26.99
CA ARG A 573 -8.41 -0.12 -27.94
C ARG A 573 -9.08 0.22 -29.27
N ARG A 574 -9.93 -0.67 -29.79
CA ARG A 574 -10.70 -0.44 -31.03
C ARG A 574 -11.74 0.66 -30.90
N LEU A 575 -12.23 0.95 -29.69
CA LEU A 575 -13.18 2.04 -29.45
C LEU A 575 -12.48 3.40 -29.25
N ALA A 576 -11.18 3.41 -28.97
CA ALA A 576 -10.38 4.62 -28.78
C ALA A 576 -9.74 5.14 -30.07
N HIS A 577 -9.65 4.30 -31.10
CA HIS A 577 -9.30 4.65 -32.48
C HIS A 577 -10.57 4.77 -33.32
#